data_AF-A0A7W7BNP8-F1
#
_entry.id   AF-A0A7W7BNP8-F1
#
_cell.length_a   1.000
_cell.length_b   1.000
_cell.length_c   1.000
_cell.angle_alpha   90.00
_cell.angle_beta   90.00
_cell.angle_gamma   90.00
#
_symmetry.space_group_name_H-M   'P 1'
#
loop_
_entity.id
_entity.type
_entity.pdbx_description
1 polymer ?
#
loop_
_entity_poly.entity_id
_entity_poly.type
_entity_poly.pdbx_seq_one_letter_code
_entity_poly.pdbx_strand_id
1 'polypeptide(L)'
;MRDGAGLHDARAAVARIVPGQVNPAMVERAVLVTVVGEEITDRMWRTALAGAALGRVEAARLLRERFGPRDPRRGWLLSLLFGTLAAAAVAATLATGVTASDVGAVVGSLTVVIAILDLVLIAVAGARPLNFAFLRAQVPTAILTVVAAVLLLSRGVEVAAVVASASAVVAVGAAFAVAVVRRRRPDATREIDTALQHAYANAAPVAFSAVEAAQRELVTEIGVDAAAEVVRIRTLLFGERGEPGFAAVAASTPAGGVIGRHLVASWLPLDMTDEWRR
;
A
#
# COMPACT_ATOMS: atom_id res chain seq x y z
N MET A 1 -19.11 44.79 -12.55
CA MET A 1 -19.90 43.99 -13.51
C MET A 1 -19.27 42.62 -13.87
N ARG A 2 -18.00 42.34 -13.54
CA ARG A 2 -17.38 41.02 -13.76
C ARG A 2 -17.71 39.97 -12.67
N ASP A 3 -18.08 40.41 -11.46
CA ASP A 3 -18.18 39.56 -10.26
C ASP A 3 -19.26 38.45 -10.30
N GLY A 4 -20.28 38.60 -11.15
CA GLY A 4 -21.37 37.63 -11.29
C GLY A 4 -21.15 36.55 -12.36
N ALA A 5 -20.35 36.86 -13.39
CA ALA A 5 -20.13 35.94 -14.52
C ALA A 5 -19.29 34.73 -14.08
N GLY A 6 -18.18 34.97 -13.36
CA GLY A 6 -17.30 33.88 -12.89
C GLY A 6 -18.01 32.89 -11.95
N LEU A 7 -18.91 33.38 -11.08
CA LEU A 7 -19.70 32.50 -10.22
C LEU A 7 -20.74 31.68 -11.01
N HIS A 8 -21.38 32.28 -12.03
CA HIS A 8 -22.32 31.56 -12.88
C HIS A 8 -21.63 30.45 -13.68
N ASP A 9 -20.47 30.76 -14.27
CA ASP A 9 -19.67 29.80 -15.04
C ASP A 9 -19.15 28.67 -14.13
N ALA A 10 -18.73 28.99 -12.90
CA ALA A 10 -18.29 28.01 -11.93
C ALA A 10 -19.44 27.09 -11.48
N ARG A 11 -20.65 27.62 -11.27
CA ARG A 11 -21.84 26.79 -11.00
C ARG A 11 -22.13 25.85 -12.16
N ALA A 12 -22.10 26.36 -13.39
CA ALA A 12 -22.31 25.54 -14.58
C ALA A 12 -21.25 24.44 -14.72
N ALA A 13 -19.98 24.74 -14.39
CA ALA A 13 -18.91 23.76 -14.38
C ALA A 13 -19.08 22.67 -13.32
N VAL A 14 -19.48 23.05 -12.09
CA VAL A 14 -19.77 22.10 -11.01
C VAL A 14 -20.97 21.21 -11.34
N ALA A 15 -22.01 21.76 -11.98
CA ALA A 15 -23.19 21.01 -12.39
C ALA A 15 -22.90 19.91 -13.42
N ARG A 16 -21.77 20.00 -14.15
CA ARG A 16 -21.31 18.94 -15.07
C ARG A 16 -20.61 17.78 -14.37
N ILE A 17 -20.29 17.90 -13.09
CA ILE A 17 -19.70 16.81 -12.31
C ILE A 17 -20.78 15.76 -12.03
N VAL A 18 -20.45 14.48 -12.21
CA VAL A 18 -21.38 13.37 -11.97
C VAL A 18 -21.98 13.46 -10.56
N PRO A 19 -23.32 13.48 -10.43
CA PRO A 19 -24.00 13.48 -9.14
C PRO A 19 -23.54 12.31 -8.27
N GLY A 20 -23.19 12.59 -7.00
CA GLY A 20 -22.67 11.59 -6.06
C GLY A 20 -21.15 11.36 -6.10
N GLN A 21 -20.43 11.96 -7.06
CA GLN A 21 -18.96 11.95 -7.11
C GLN A 21 -18.35 13.32 -6.75
N VAL A 22 -19.19 14.33 -6.48
CA VAL A 22 -18.72 15.68 -6.20
C VAL A 22 -18.03 15.72 -4.84
N ASN A 23 -16.80 16.20 -4.83
CA ASN A 23 -16.03 16.46 -3.62
C ASN A 23 -15.42 17.87 -3.64
N PRO A 24 -14.92 18.38 -2.49
CA PRO A 24 -14.36 19.74 -2.39
C PRO A 24 -13.25 20.04 -3.41
N ALA A 25 -12.40 19.06 -3.74
CA ALA A 25 -11.32 19.24 -4.70
C ALA A 25 -11.82 19.38 -6.13
N MET A 26 -12.88 18.65 -6.52
CA MET A 26 -13.48 18.79 -7.84
C MET A 26 -14.16 20.14 -8.01
N VAL A 27 -14.77 20.67 -6.95
CA VAL A 27 -15.36 22.02 -6.97
C VAL A 27 -14.27 23.08 -7.05
N GLU A 28 -13.19 22.98 -6.26
CA GLU A 28 -12.05 23.92 -6.40
C GLU A 28 -11.41 23.83 -7.80
N ARG A 29 -11.31 22.63 -8.38
CA ARG A 29 -10.83 22.47 -9.76
C ARG A 29 -11.74 23.22 -10.75
N ALA A 30 -13.05 23.06 -10.63
CA ALA A 30 -14.00 23.77 -11.49
C ALA A 30 -13.84 25.29 -11.38
N VAL A 31 -13.67 25.81 -10.16
CA VAL A 31 -13.41 27.25 -9.92
C VAL A 31 -12.09 27.69 -10.55
N LEU A 32 -11.00 26.93 -10.36
CA LEU A 32 -9.71 27.26 -10.96
C LEU A 32 -9.78 27.29 -12.49
N VAL A 33 -10.44 26.31 -13.12
CA VAL A 33 -10.63 26.32 -14.58
C VAL A 33 -11.35 27.59 -15.04
N THR A 34 -12.36 28.04 -14.30
CA THR A 34 -13.11 29.26 -14.67
C THR A 34 -12.35 30.56 -14.46
N VAL A 35 -11.47 30.64 -13.46
CA VAL A 35 -10.76 31.88 -13.12
C VAL A 35 -9.43 32.00 -13.85
N VAL A 36 -8.68 30.90 -13.97
CA VAL A 36 -7.28 30.91 -14.47
C VAL A 36 -7.05 30.02 -15.69
N GLY A 37 -8.06 29.25 -16.11
CA GLY A 37 -7.99 28.38 -17.27
C GLY A 37 -7.57 26.95 -16.96
N GLU A 38 -7.81 26.07 -17.93
CA GLU A 38 -7.60 24.62 -17.79
C GLU A 38 -6.13 24.24 -17.67
N GLU A 39 -5.24 24.88 -18.44
CA GLU A 39 -3.82 24.52 -18.49
C GLU A 39 -3.12 24.66 -17.13
N ILE A 40 -3.31 25.82 -16.46
CA ILE A 40 -2.75 26.08 -15.13
C ILE A 40 -3.35 25.12 -14.09
N THR A 41 -4.66 24.89 -14.18
CA THR A 41 -5.37 23.99 -13.27
C THR A 41 -4.88 22.54 -13.39
N ASP A 42 -4.68 22.05 -14.61
CA ASP A 42 -4.20 20.69 -14.88
C ASP A 42 -2.72 20.53 -14.54
N ARG A 43 -1.91 21.58 -14.66
CA ARG A 43 -0.56 21.58 -14.10
C ARG A 43 -0.61 21.39 -12.59
N MET A 44 -1.37 22.21 -11.85
CA MET A 44 -1.50 22.06 -10.40
C MET A 44 -1.97 20.66 -10.00
N TRP A 45 -2.99 20.13 -10.69
CA TRP A 45 -3.51 18.79 -10.42
C TRP A 45 -2.45 17.70 -10.61
N ARG A 46 -1.69 17.76 -11.71
CA ARG A 46 -0.59 16.80 -11.98
C ARG A 46 0.54 16.95 -10.96
N THR A 47 0.93 18.17 -10.59
CA THR A 47 1.97 18.40 -9.59
C THR A 47 1.55 17.88 -8.22
N ALA A 48 0.29 18.09 -7.82
CA ALA A 48 -0.25 17.54 -6.58
C ALA A 48 -0.28 16.00 -6.57
N LEU A 49 -0.67 15.37 -7.68
CA LEU A 49 -0.58 13.91 -7.86
C LEU A 49 0.88 13.41 -7.79
N ALA A 50 1.83 14.15 -8.37
CA ALA A 50 3.24 13.82 -8.31
C ALA A 50 3.77 13.90 -6.87
N GLY A 51 3.32 14.88 -6.07
CA GLY A 51 3.63 14.96 -4.63
C GLY A 51 3.20 13.72 -3.86
N ALA A 52 2.00 13.21 -4.12
CA ALA A 52 1.52 11.94 -3.56
C ALA A 52 2.35 10.72 -4.01
N ALA A 53 2.88 10.74 -5.24
CA ALA A 53 3.81 9.71 -5.72
C ALA A 53 5.16 9.78 -4.99
N LEU A 54 5.69 10.98 -4.72
CA LEU A 54 6.92 11.17 -3.95
C LEU A 54 6.78 10.60 -2.53
N GLY A 55 5.66 10.82 -1.86
CA GLY A 55 5.38 10.20 -0.56
C GLY A 55 5.46 8.67 -0.59
N ARG A 56 4.92 8.03 -1.63
CA ARG A 56 5.00 6.57 -1.81
C ARG A 56 6.42 6.08 -2.06
N VAL A 57 7.19 6.81 -2.87
CA VAL A 57 8.60 6.51 -3.14
C VAL A 57 9.41 6.63 -1.85
N GLU A 58 9.17 7.67 -1.07
CA GLU A 58 9.84 7.91 0.20
C GLU A 58 9.49 6.84 1.25
N ALA A 59 8.21 6.51 1.41
CA ALA A 59 7.80 5.42 2.30
C ALA A 59 8.47 4.09 1.92
N ALA A 60 8.57 3.78 0.62
CA ALA A 60 9.28 2.60 0.14
C ALA A 60 10.80 2.69 0.35
N ARG A 61 11.40 3.88 0.27
CA ARG A 61 12.82 4.10 0.60
C ARG A 61 13.07 3.84 2.08
N LEU A 62 12.28 4.43 2.96
CA LEU A 62 12.34 4.25 4.41
C LEU A 62 12.21 2.78 4.83
N LEU A 63 11.27 2.04 4.23
CA LEU A 63 11.11 0.61 4.49
C LEU A 63 12.31 -0.21 4.04
N ARG A 64 12.83 0.05 2.83
CA ARG A 64 14.00 -0.66 2.30
C ARG A 64 15.25 -0.40 3.11
N GLU A 65 15.51 0.84 3.50
CA GLU A 65 16.69 1.20 4.30
C GLU A 65 16.65 0.55 5.68
N ARG A 66 15.47 0.49 6.31
CA ARG A 66 15.33 -0.04 7.67
C ARG A 66 15.25 -1.57 7.72
N PHE A 67 14.51 -2.19 6.79
CA PHE A 67 14.20 -3.62 6.86
C PHE A 67 14.89 -4.45 5.78
N GLY A 68 15.38 -3.83 4.70
CA GLY A 68 16.11 -4.49 3.61
C GLY A 68 15.31 -5.66 3.04
N PRO A 69 15.88 -6.88 2.98
CA PRO A 69 15.18 -8.10 2.54
C PRO A 69 13.84 -8.37 3.25
N ARG A 70 13.69 -7.90 4.49
CA ARG A 70 12.52 -8.13 5.35
C ARG A 70 11.45 -7.04 5.21
N ASP A 71 11.61 -6.13 4.24
CA ASP A 71 10.61 -5.09 3.96
C ASP A 71 9.21 -5.72 3.83
N PRO A 72 8.24 -5.32 4.69
CA PRO A 72 6.92 -5.94 4.76
C PRO A 72 6.03 -5.64 3.55
N ARG A 73 6.45 -4.73 2.66
CA ARG A 73 5.71 -4.38 1.45
C ARG A 73 6.30 -5.02 0.19
N ARG A 74 7.62 -4.92 0.03
CA ARG A 74 8.32 -5.29 -1.22
C ARG A 74 9.64 -6.03 -1.00
N GLY A 75 9.90 -6.50 0.23
CA GLY A 75 11.08 -7.30 0.52
C GLY A 75 11.06 -8.61 -0.27
N TRP A 76 12.19 -8.99 -0.86
CA TRP A 76 12.27 -10.19 -1.69
C TRP A 76 12.03 -11.50 -0.91
N LEU A 77 12.16 -11.46 0.43
CA LEU A 77 11.76 -12.59 1.29
C LEU A 77 10.26 -12.88 1.22
N LEU A 78 9.40 -11.89 0.92
CA LEU A 78 7.97 -12.13 0.69
C LEU A 78 7.73 -12.94 -0.58
N SER A 79 8.51 -12.68 -1.64
CA SER A 79 8.43 -13.47 -2.88
C SER A 79 8.87 -14.91 -2.64
N LEU A 80 9.91 -15.13 -1.82
CA LEU A 80 10.31 -16.48 -1.40
C LEU A 80 9.20 -17.18 -0.63
N LEU A 81 8.62 -16.50 0.37
CA LEU A 81 7.53 -17.03 1.19
C LEU A 81 6.30 -17.42 0.35
N PHE A 82 5.95 -16.59 -0.63
CA PHE A 82 4.87 -16.92 -1.56
C PHE A 82 5.22 -18.16 -2.40
N GLY A 83 6.46 -18.24 -2.90
CA GLY A 83 6.96 -19.39 -3.63
C GLY A 83 6.93 -20.69 -2.83
N THR A 84 7.33 -20.66 -1.56
CA THR A 84 7.29 -21.85 -0.68
C THR A 84 5.87 -22.30 -0.41
N LEU A 85 4.96 -21.36 -0.12
CA LEU A 85 3.55 -21.68 0.10
C LEU A 85 2.88 -22.26 -1.15
N ALA A 86 3.12 -21.66 -2.32
CA ALA A 86 2.59 -22.14 -3.59
C ALA A 86 3.14 -23.54 -3.93
N ALA A 87 4.46 -23.75 -3.78
CA ALA A 87 5.08 -25.05 -3.97
C ALA A 87 4.52 -26.12 -3.02
N ALA A 88 4.28 -25.77 -1.75
CA ALA A 88 3.71 -26.68 -0.77
C ALA A 88 2.27 -27.07 -1.12
N ALA A 89 1.46 -26.12 -1.58
CA ALA A 89 0.10 -26.38 -2.05
C ALA A 89 0.08 -27.29 -3.27
N VAL A 90 0.95 -27.04 -4.26
CA VAL A 90 1.09 -27.90 -5.45
C VAL A 90 1.56 -29.29 -5.07
N ALA A 91 2.59 -29.40 -4.22
CA ALA A 91 3.11 -30.67 -3.73
C ALA A 91 2.04 -31.50 -3.02
N ALA A 92 1.29 -30.89 -2.10
CA ALA A 92 0.19 -31.54 -1.39
C ALA A 92 -0.92 -32.00 -2.36
N THR A 93 -1.28 -31.16 -3.32
CA THR A 93 -2.32 -31.49 -4.33
C THR A 93 -1.88 -32.64 -5.25
N LEU A 94 -0.65 -32.62 -5.75
CA LEU A 94 -0.15 -33.73 -6.58
C LEU A 94 -0.07 -35.04 -5.78
N ALA A 95 0.29 -34.95 -4.49
CA ALA A 95 0.31 -36.08 -3.59
C ALA A 95 -1.09 -36.70 -3.35
N THR A 96 -2.20 -36.04 -3.71
CA THR A 96 -3.56 -36.64 -3.63
C THR A 96 -3.92 -37.55 -4.80
N GLY A 97 -3.11 -37.69 -5.85
CA GLY A 97 -3.26 -38.79 -6.83
C GLY A 97 -3.59 -38.41 -8.25
N VAL A 98 -2.98 -37.33 -8.74
CA VAL A 98 -2.91 -37.13 -10.18
C VAL A 98 -2.07 -38.27 -10.76
N THR A 99 -2.62 -39.06 -11.69
CA THR A 99 -2.14 -40.38 -12.12
C THR A 99 -0.94 -40.34 -13.08
N ALA A 100 0.11 -39.56 -12.77
CA ALA A 100 1.34 -39.54 -13.56
C ALA A 100 2.41 -40.45 -12.93
N SER A 101 3.18 -41.16 -13.76
CA SER A 101 4.30 -42.02 -13.34
C SER A 101 5.37 -41.27 -12.53
N ASP A 102 5.44 -39.94 -12.71
CA ASP A 102 6.54 -39.11 -12.19
C ASP A 102 6.14 -38.27 -10.95
N VAL A 103 4.94 -38.46 -10.40
CA VAL A 103 4.44 -37.64 -9.28
C VAL A 103 5.38 -37.69 -8.07
N GLY A 104 5.95 -38.86 -7.74
CA GLY A 104 6.90 -38.99 -6.64
C GLY A 104 8.14 -38.10 -6.81
N ALA A 105 8.71 -38.08 -8.02
CA ALA A 105 9.89 -37.28 -8.32
C ALA A 105 9.60 -35.78 -8.31
N VAL A 106 8.45 -35.36 -8.86
CA VAL A 106 8.03 -33.95 -8.88
C VAL A 106 7.74 -33.46 -7.45
N VAL A 107 6.95 -34.20 -6.67
CA VAL A 107 6.64 -33.83 -5.28
C VAL A 107 7.90 -33.82 -4.43
N GLY A 108 8.76 -34.84 -4.55
CA GLY A 108 10.06 -34.87 -3.88
C GLY A 108 10.90 -33.62 -4.18
N SER A 109 11.03 -33.26 -5.47
CA SER A 109 11.79 -32.09 -5.89
C SER A 109 11.21 -30.78 -5.34
N LEU A 110 9.87 -30.62 -5.39
CA LEU A 110 9.19 -29.46 -4.82
C LEU A 110 9.45 -29.34 -3.31
N THR A 111 9.38 -30.45 -2.57
CA THR A 111 9.65 -30.44 -1.12
C THR A 111 11.11 -30.12 -0.78
N VAL A 112 12.08 -30.52 -1.60
CA VAL A 112 13.47 -30.08 -1.45
C VAL A 112 13.61 -28.58 -1.67
N VAL A 113 12.98 -28.04 -2.72
CA VAL A 113 12.99 -26.59 -2.98
C VAL A 113 12.40 -25.82 -1.81
N ILE A 114 11.26 -26.26 -1.26
CA ILE A 114 10.64 -25.66 -0.06
C ILE A 114 11.65 -25.61 1.09
N ALA A 115 12.29 -26.74 1.41
CA ALA A 115 13.26 -26.81 2.50
C ALA A 115 14.45 -25.86 2.28
N ILE A 116 15.00 -25.80 1.06
CA ILE A 116 16.10 -24.87 0.73
C ILE A 116 15.65 -23.43 0.93
N LEU A 117 14.48 -23.06 0.41
CA LEU A 117 13.98 -21.69 0.53
C LEU A 117 13.66 -21.30 1.98
N ASP A 118 13.15 -22.23 2.79
CA ASP A 118 12.94 -22.03 4.23
C ASP A 118 14.27 -21.83 4.96
N LEU A 119 15.30 -22.61 4.64
CA LEU A 119 16.64 -22.42 5.19
C LEU A 119 17.25 -21.08 4.79
N VAL A 120 17.09 -20.66 3.52
CA VAL A 120 17.51 -19.33 3.04
C VAL A 120 16.77 -18.23 3.79
N LEU A 121 15.46 -18.38 3.99
CA LEU A 121 14.64 -17.43 4.74
C LEU A 121 15.15 -17.28 6.18
N ILE A 122 15.40 -18.38 6.88
CA ILE A 122 15.94 -18.34 8.25
C ILE A 122 17.36 -17.78 8.28
N ALA A 123 18.22 -18.15 7.33
CA ALA A 123 19.60 -17.66 7.26
C ALA A 123 19.65 -16.14 7.03
N VAL A 124 18.82 -15.62 6.12
CA VAL A 124 18.78 -14.19 5.77
C VAL A 124 18.08 -13.37 6.85
N ALA A 125 16.99 -13.88 7.43
CA ALA A 125 16.31 -13.22 8.54
C ALA A 125 17.19 -13.20 9.80
N GLY A 126 17.96 -14.26 10.03
CA GLY A 126 18.77 -14.46 11.23
C GLY A 126 17.92 -14.35 12.49
N ALA A 127 18.46 -13.67 13.52
CA ALA A 127 17.74 -13.42 14.77
C ALA A 127 16.77 -12.22 14.73
N ARG A 128 16.46 -11.69 13.54
CA ARG A 128 15.58 -10.52 13.38
C ARG A 128 14.14 -10.98 13.12
N PRO A 129 13.13 -10.35 13.74
CA PRO A 129 11.75 -10.71 13.49
C PRO A 129 11.34 -10.40 12.06
N LEU A 130 10.44 -11.23 11.55
CA LEU A 130 9.74 -11.07 10.28
C LEU A 130 8.31 -10.59 10.55
N ASN A 131 7.68 -9.91 9.59
CA ASN A 131 6.30 -9.43 9.70
C ASN A 131 5.30 -10.59 9.91
N PHE A 132 4.14 -10.30 10.51
CA PHE A 132 3.11 -11.31 10.80
C PHE A 132 2.65 -12.12 9.58
N ALA A 133 2.73 -11.55 8.37
CA ALA A 133 2.46 -12.26 7.12
C ALA A 133 3.33 -13.54 6.96
N PHE A 134 4.58 -13.53 7.43
CA PHE A 134 5.46 -14.69 7.41
C PHE A 134 4.93 -15.82 8.26
N LEU A 135 4.43 -15.53 9.47
CA LEU A 135 3.84 -16.58 10.32
C LEU A 135 2.56 -17.13 9.70
N ARG A 136 1.71 -16.27 9.12
CA ARG A 136 0.46 -16.67 8.45
C ARG A 136 0.68 -17.59 7.25
N ALA A 137 1.80 -17.47 6.54
CA ALA A 137 2.11 -18.33 5.40
C ALA A 137 2.96 -19.55 5.80
N GLN A 138 3.92 -19.40 6.72
CA GLN A 138 4.81 -20.50 7.11
C GLN A 138 4.07 -21.63 7.82
N VAL A 139 3.03 -21.32 8.60
CA VAL A 139 2.20 -22.33 9.27
C VAL A 139 1.47 -23.22 8.23
N PRO A 140 0.71 -22.67 7.27
CA PRO A 140 0.18 -23.44 6.15
C PRO A 140 1.25 -24.19 5.34
N THR A 141 2.38 -23.56 5.01
CA THR A 141 3.48 -24.23 4.29
C THR A 141 3.95 -25.49 5.01
N ALA A 142 4.17 -25.40 6.33
CA ALA A 142 4.57 -26.54 7.14
C ALA A 142 3.49 -27.64 7.15
N ILE A 143 2.22 -27.26 7.35
CA ILE A 143 1.09 -28.21 7.35
C ILE A 143 1.00 -28.93 6.00
N LEU A 144 1.00 -28.19 4.89
CA LEU A 144 0.88 -28.75 3.54
C LEU A 144 2.05 -29.68 3.19
N THR A 145 3.27 -29.33 3.61
CA THR A 145 4.45 -30.19 3.41
C THR A 145 4.34 -31.49 4.22
N VAL A 146 3.83 -31.44 5.46
CA VAL A 146 3.53 -32.63 6.27
C VAL A 146 2.45 -33.48 5.60
N VAL A 147 1.37 -32.87 5.12
CA VAL A 147 0.30 -33.57 4.39
C VAL A 147 0.86 -34.29 3.16
N ALA A 148 1.69 -33.63 2.36
CA ALA A 148 2.33 -34.24 1.20
C ALA A 148 3.16 -35.47 1.59
N ALA A 149 3.97 -35.37 2.65
CA ALA A 149 4.78 -36.49 3.16
C ALA A 149 3.93 -37.68 3.60
N VAL A 150 2.87 -37.43 4.38
CA VAL A 150 1.93 -38.47 4.85
C VAL A 150 1.22 -39.15 3.67
N LEU A 151 0.77 -38.38 2.68
CA LEU A 151 0.13 -38.92 1.49
C LEU A 151 1.09 -39.80 0.67
N LEU A 152 2.35 -39.39 0.50
CA LEU A 152 3.35 -40.21 -0.18
C LEU A 152 3.66 -41.51 0.59
N LEU A 153 3.78 -41.45 1.92
CA LEU A 153 3.95 -42.63 2.77
C LEU A 153 2.76 -43.60 2.63
N SER A 154 1.53 -43.08 2.67
CA SER A 154 0.31 -43.89 2.55
C SER A 154 0.19 -44.64 1.21
N ARG A 155 0.97 -44.22 0.22
CA ARG A 155 0.97 -44.76 -1.14
C ARG A 155 2.19 -45.62 -1.47
N GLY A 156 3.08 -45.82 -0.51
CA GLY A 156 4.29 -46.63 -0.71
C GLY A 156 5.32 -45.98 -1.65
N VAL A 157 5.31 -44.65 -1.82
CA VAL A 157 6.33 -43.94 -2.60
C VAL A 157 7.54 -43.63 -1.70
N GLU A 158 8.30 -44.66 -1.33
CA GLU A 158 9.24 -44.64 -0.21
C GLU A 158 10.31 -43.53 -0.30
N VAL A 159 11.01 -43.41 -1.43
CA VAL A 159 12.10 -42.42 -1.58
C VAL A 159 11.58 -40.98 -1.47
N ALA A 160 10.51 -40.66 -2.20
CA ALA A 160 9.92 -39.32 -2.17
C ALA A 160 9.32 -39.01 -0.79
N ALA A 161 8.76 -40.02 -0.11
CA ALA A 161 8.21 -39.88 1.22
C ALA A 161 9.29 -39.55 2.28
N VAL A 162 10.46 -40.19 2.21
CA VAL A 162 11.59 -39.88 3.09
C VAL A 162 12.06 -38.44 2.88
N VAL A 163 12.22 -38.02 1.62
CA VAL A 163 12.61 -36.66 1.25
C VAL A 163 11.58 -35.63 1.75
N ALA A 164 10.30 -35.85 1.46
CA ALA A 164 9.22 -34.97 1.89
C ALA A 164 9.11 -34.88 3.41
N SER A 165 9.36 -35.98 4.13
CA SER A 165 9.37 -35.99 5.60
C SER A 165 10.52 -35.16 6.17
N ALA A 166 11.73 -35.29 5.62
CA ALA A 166 12.87 -34.46 6.01
C ALA A 166 12.61 -32.98 5.73
N SER A 167 12.05 -32.64 4.57
CA SER A 167 11.64 -31.28 4.23
C SER A 167 10.54 -30.74 5.13
N ALA A 168 9.58 -31.58 5.54
CA ALA A 168 8.53 -31.19 6.47
C ALA A 168 9.11 -30.81 7.84
N VAL A 169 10.11 -31.53 8.34
CA VAL A 169 10.83 -31.16 9.56
C VAL A 169 11.49 -29.79 9.43
N VAL A 170 12.11 -29.49 8.29
CA VAL A 170 12.69 -28.16 8.01
C VAL A 170 11.61 -27.08 8.01
N ALA A 171 10.49 -27.29 7.33
CA ALA A 171 9.40 -26.32 7.25
C ALA A 171 8.76 -26.04 8.62
N VAL A 172 8.54 -27.09 9.43
CA VAL A 172 8.07 -26.96 10.82
C VAL A 172 9.10 -26.20 11.66
N GLY A 173 10.38 -26.54 11.52
CA GLY A 173 11.48 -25.86 12.20
C GLY A 173 11.55 -24.37 11.86
N ALA A 174 11.34 -24.00 10.59
CA ALA A 174 11.28 -22.61 10.14
C ALA A 174 10.07 -21.88 10.74
N ALA A 175 8.87 -22.47 10.71
CA ALA A 175 7.67 -21.90 11.35
C ALA A 175 7.90 -21.64 12.84
N PHE A 176 8.50 -22.62 13.54
CA PHE A 176 8.84 -22.52 14.95
C PHE A 176 9.89 -21.43 15.20
N ALA A 177 10.96 -21.37 14.39
CA ALA A 177 11.99 -20.35 14.50
C ALA A 177 11.42 -18.93 14.34
N VAL A 178 10.55 -18.71 13.34
CA VAL A 178 9.86 -17.42 13.14
C VAL A 178 9.00 -17.07 14.37
N ALA A 179 8.23 -18.01 14.89
CA ALA A 179 7.40 -17.80 16.07
C ALA A 179 8.24 -17.48 17.32
N VAL A 180 9.34 -18.21 17.55
CA VAL A 180 10.25 -18.03 18.69
C VAL A 180 10.97 -16.69 18.60
N VAL A 181 11.51 -16.31 17.44
CA VAL A 181 12.19 -15.01 17.26
C VAL A 181 11.22 -13.86 17.55
N ARG A 182 9.99 -13.94 17.03
CA ARG A 182 8.95 -12.94 17.30
C ARG A 182 8.62 -12.84 18.80
N ARG A 183 8.43 -13.99 19.47
CA ARG A 183 8.14 -14.04 20.91
C ARG A 183 9.31 -13.51 21.76
N ARG A 184 10.55 -13.79 21.38
CA ARG A 184 11.75 -13.35 22.11
C ARG A 184 12.10 -11.88 21.90
N ARG A 185 11.57 -11.24 20.86
CA ARG A 185 11.82 -9.82 20.53
C ARG A 185 10.51 -9.07 20.32
N PRO A 186 9.70 -8.87 21.36
CA PRO A 186 8.36 -8.30 21.24
C PRO A 186 8.39 -6.86 20.71
N ASP A 187 9.37 -6.05 21.09
CA ASP A 187 9.46 -4.66 20.64
C ASP A 187 9.83 -4.55 19.16
N ALA A 188 10.86 -5.28 18.72
CA ALA A 188 11.24 -5.34 17.30
C ALA A 188 10.16 -6.01 16.43
N THR A 189 9.33 -6.88 17.02
CA THR A 189 8.17 -7.47 16.35
C THR A 189 7.06 -6.45 16.14
N ARG A 190 6.74 -5.66 17.17
CA ARG A 190 5.80 -4.54 17.04
C ARG A 190 6.29 -3.55 15.99
N GLU A 191 7.59 -3.24 15.99
CA GLU A 191 8.20 -2.33 15.02
C GLU A 191 8.01 -2.79 13.56
N ILE A 192 8.24 -4.07 13.23
CA ILE A 192 8.06 -4.57 11.86
C ILE A 192 6.59 -4.75 11.47
N ASP A 193 5.70 -4.99 12.45
CA ASP A 193 4.27 -5.12 12.20
C ASP A 193 3.61 -3.75 11.96
N THR A 194 4.08 -2.68 12.62
CA THR A 194 3.62 -1.28 12.40
C THR A 194 4.49 -0.49 11.42
N ALA A 195 5.52 -1.10 10.85
CA ALA A 195 6.50 -0.46 9.98
C ALA A 195 5.86 0.28 8.79
N LEU A 196 4.81 -0.29 8.19
CA LEU A 196 4.14 0.32 7.05
C LEU A 196 3.48 1.64 7.46
N GLN A 197 2.73 1.64 8.57
CA GLN A 197 2.05 2.83 9.09
C GLN A 197 3.07 3.91 9.44
N HIS A 198 4.15 3.57 10.14
CA HIS A 198 5.21 4.53 10.46
C HIS A 198 5.93 5.05 9.22
N ALA A 199 6.21 4.22 8.22
CA ALA A 199 6.86 4.67 7.00
C ALA A 199 5.99 5.67 6.23
N TYR A 200 4.68 5.44 6.18
CA TYR A 200 3.72 6.36 5.59
C TYR A 200 3.60 7.67 6.39
N ALA A 201 3.49 7.59 7.71
CA ALA A 201 3.47 8.78 8.57
C ALA A 201 4.75 9.62 8.41
N ASN A 202 5.92 8.97 8.40
CA ASN A 202 7.21 9.64 8.26
C ASN A 202 7.45 10.20 6.85
N ALA A 203 6.86 9.59 5.82
CA ALA A 203 6.91 10.09 4.45
C ALA A 203 5.89 11.20 4.18
N ALA A 204 4.90 11.38 5.06
CA ALA A 204 3.83 12.34 4.85
C ALA A 204 4.30 13.79 4.67
N PRO A 205 5.25 14.30 5.49
CA PRO A 205 5.81 15.63 5.29
C PRO A 205 6.40 15.85 3.88
N VAL A 206 6.98 14.82 3.25
CA VAL A 206 7.54 14.93 1.90
C VAL A 206 6.43 15.15 0.86
N ALA A 207 5.32 14.43 0.96
CA ALA A 207 4.19 14.64 0.08
C ALA A 207 3.50 16.00 0.32
N PHE A 208 3.31 16.39 1.59
CA PHE A 208 2.67 17.66 1.94
C PHE A 208 3.51 18.87 1.51
N SER A 209 4.82 18.86 1.78
CA SER A 209 5.73 19.94 1.36
C SER A 209 5.79 20.11 -0.16
N ALA A 210 5.73 19.04 -0.94
CA ALA A 210 5.68 19.11 -2.40
C ALA A 210 4.40 19.82 -2.88
N VAL A 211 3.27 19.56 -2.21
CA VAL A 211 1.99 20.19 -2.53
C VAL A 211 1.89 21.62 -2.03
N GLU A 212 2.44 21.93 -0.86
CA GLU A 212 2.58 23.30 -0.39
C GLU A 212 3.47 24.14 -1.32
N ALA A 213 4.53 23.54 -1.88
CA ALA A 213 5.35 24.18 -2.90
C ALA A 213 4.55 24.45 -4.18
N ALA A 214 3.82 23.44 -4.69
CA ALA A 214 2.97 23.59 -5.87
C ALA A 214 1.88 24.64 -5.68
N GLN A 215 1.27 24.70 -4.49
CA GLN A 215 0.26 25.70 -4.15
C GLN A 215 0.87 27.12 -4.10
N ARG A 216 2.07 27.28 -3.54
CA ARG A 216 2.78 28.57 -3.51
C ARG A 216 3.16 29.02 -4.93
N GLU A 217 3.63 28.10 -5.75
CA GLU A 217 3.91 28.35 -7.17
C GLU A 217 2.65 28.80 -7.91
N LEU A 218 1.53 28.08 -7.74
CA LEU A 218 0.23 28.45 -8.32
C LEU A 218 -0.19 29.87 -7.92
N VAL A 219 -0.18 30.19 -6.62
CA VAL A 219 -0.58 31.52 -6.13
C VAL A 219 0.32 32.62 -6.69
N THR A 220 1.61 32.32 -6.87
CA THR A 220 2.58 33.25 -7.47
C THR A 220 2.31 33.46 -8.96
N GLU A 221 1.99 32.39 -9.68
CA GLU A 221 1.71 32.40 -11.13
C GLU A 221 0.41 33.13 -11.46
N ILE A 222 -0.67 32.86 -10.72
CA ILE A 222 -2.00 33.44 -10.99
C ILE A 222 -2.18 34.85 -10.42
N GLY A 223 -1.32 35.23 -9.45
CA GLY A 223 -1.39 36.51 -8.76
C GLY A 223 -2.43 36.56 -7.63
N VAL A 224 -2.30 37.56 -6.76
CA VAL A 224 -3.09 37.70 -5.53
C VAL A 224 -4.58 37.89 -5.83
N ASP A 225 -4.92 38.67 -6.86
CA ASP A 225 -6.32 38.97 -7.20
C ASP A 225 -7.07 37.73 -7.70
N ALA A 226 -6.46 36.95 -8.60
CA ALA A 226 -7.06 35.71 -9.09
C ALA A 226 -7.14 34.65 -7.99
N ALA A 227 -6.12 34.56 -7.12
CA ALA A 227 -6.15 33.65 -5.96
C ALA A 227 -7.29 34.01 -4.99
N ALA A 228 -7.49 35.30 -4.70
CA ALA A 228 -8.58 35.78 -3.87
C ALA A 228 -9.95 35.48 -4.50
N GLU A 229 -10.08 35.65 -5.81
CA GLU A 229 -11.30 35.34 -6.55
C GLU A 229 -11.64 33.85 -6.51
N VAL A 230 -10.66 32.97 -6.69
CA VAL A 230 -10.83 31.51 -6.53
C VAL A 230 -11.35 31.17 -5.13
N VAL A 231 -10.72 31.72 -4.09
CA VAL A 231 -11.13 31.48 -2.69
C VAL A 231 -12.55 31.98 -2.44
N ARG A 232 -12.90 33.15 -2.96
CA ARG A 232 -14.24 33.75 -2.82
C ARG A 232 -15.30 32.87 -3.47
N ILE A 233 -15.14 32.54 -4.76
CA ILE A 233 -16.11 31.71 -5.51
C ILE A 233 -16.24 30.33 -4.86
N ARG A 234 -15.11 29.68 -4.53
CA ARG A 234 -15.10 28.37 -3.85
C ARG A 234 -15.87 28.41 -2.54
N THR A 235 -15.65 29.43 -1.72
CA THR A 235 -16.31 29.55 -0.40
C THR A 235 -17.82 29.72 -0.55
N LEU A 236 -18.28 30.49 -1.53
CA LEU A 236 -19.71 30.62 -1.84
C LEU A 236 -20.31 29.27 -2.28
N LEU A 237 -19.64 28.55 -3.20
CA LEU A 237 -20.10 27.25 -3.68
C LEU A 237 -20.09 26.16 -2.60
N PHE A 238 -19.19 26.25 -1.62
CA PHE A 238 -19.18 25.35 -0.47
C PHE A 238 -20.32 25.67 0.50
N GLY A 239 -20.64 26.96 0.71
CA GLY A 239 -21.77 27.38 1.55
C GLY A 239 -23.14 26.99 0.98
N GLU A 240 -23.24 26.80 -0.33
CA GLU A 240 -24.45 26.30 -1.02
C GLU A 240 -24.67 24.79 -0.83
N ARG A 241 -23.71 24.07 -0.22
CA ARG A 241 -23.70 22.60 -0.14
C ARG A 241 -23.92 22.11 1.29
N GLY A 242 -24.85 21.16 1.44
CA GLY A 242 -25.12 20.46 2.70
C GLY A 242 -24.34 19.15 2.88
N GLU A 243 -23.50 18.76 1.92
CA GLU A 243 -22.81 17.48 1.97
C GLU A 243 -21.62 17.48 2.96
N PRO A 244 -21.32 16.33 3.61
CA PRO A 244 -20.18 16.23 4.51
C PRO A 244 -18.85 16.56 3.80
N GLY A 245 -17.98 17.30 4.48
CA GLY A 245 -16.63 17.64 3.99
C GLY A 245 -16.51 19.03 3.34
N PHE A 246 -17.60 19.65 2.87
CA PHE A 246 -17.57 21.02 2.35
C PHE A 246 -17.45 22.06 3.48
N ALA A 247 -18.23 21.88 4.55
CA ALA A 247 -18.17 22.75 5.74
C ALA A 247 -16.86 22.63 6.53
N ALA A 248 -16.08 21.57 6.32
CA ALA A 248 -14.80 21.34 7.01
C ALA A 248 -13.64 22.14 6.39
N VAL A 249 -13.80 22.69 5.18
CA VAL A 249 -12.75 23.47 4.54
C VAL A 249 -12.77 24.89 5.08
N ALA A 250 -11.72 25.27 5.82
CA ALA A 250 -11.55 26.63 6.30
C ALA A 250 -11.47 27.64 5.15
N ALA A 251 -12.16 28.77 5.28
CA ALA A 251 -12.12 29.87 4.29
C ALA A 251 -10.69 30.41 4.07
N SER A 252 -9.81 30.26 5.06
CA SER A 252 -8.39 30.62 4.98
C SER A 252 -7.54 29.66 4.12
N THR A 253 -8.11 28.56 3.63
CA THR A 253 -7.39 27.63 2.74
C THR A 253 -7.03 28.34 1.43
N PRO A 254 -5.75 28.43 1.03
CA PRO A 254 -5.37 29.15 -0.19
C PRO A 254 -5.93 28.47 -1.46
N ALA A 255 -5.88 29.19 -2.59
CA ALA A 255 -6.27 28.65 -3.89
C ALA A 255 -5.42 27.40 -4.23
N GLY A 256 -6.08 26.31 -4.64
CA GLY A 256 -5.45 25.03 -4.93
C GLY A 256 -5.12 24.18 -3.69
N GLY A 257 -5.33 24.71 -2.48
CA GLY A 257 -5.06 24.00 -1.23
C GLY A 257 -6.03 22.86 -0.96
N VAL A 258 -7.27 22.92 -1.47
CA VAL A 258 -8.26 21.84 -1.32
C VAL A 258 -7.91 20.66 -2.23
N ILE A 259 -7.55 20.95 -3.49
CA ILE A 259 -7.00 19.96 -4.43
C ILE A 259 -5.77 19.29 -3.82
N GLY A 260 -4.82 20.11 -3.35
CA GLY A 260 -3.59 19.65 -2.75
C GLY A 260 -3.83 18.67 -1.60
N ARG A 261 -4.60 19.08 -0.59
CA ARG A 261 -4.93 18.23 0.56
C ARG A 261 -5.66 16.95 0.16
N HIS A 262 -6.64 17.05 -0.74
CA HIS A 262 -7.41 15.89 -1.17
C HIS A 262 -6.55 14.85 -1.88
N LEU A 263 -5.70 15.29 -2.81
CA LEU A 263 -4.84 14.39 -3.58
C LEU A 263 -3.71 13.81 -2.72
N VAL A 264 -3.16 14.58 -1.77
CA VAL A 264 -2.18 14.06 -0.81
C VAL A 264 -2.83 13.15 0.23
N ALA A 265 -4.10 13.29 0.58
CA ALA A 265 -4.73 12.31 1.45
C ALA A 265 -4.93 10.94 0.77
N SER A 266 -5.00 10.91 -0.57
CA SER A 266 -5.35 9.70 -1.33
C SER A 266 -4.26 8.61 -1.37
N TRP A 267 -3.00 8.92 -1.07
CA TRP A 267 -1.92 7.93 -1.07
C TRP A 267 -1.68 7.28 0.30
N LEU A 268 -2.26 7.83 1.37
CA LEU A 268 -2.22 7.23 2.70
C LEU A 268 -3.11 5.98 2.73
N PRO A 269 -2.71 4.92 3.45
CA PRO A 269 -3.57 3.77 3.74
C PRO A 269 -4.89 4.22 4.36
N LEU A 270 -6.01 3.56 4.01
CA LEU A 270 -7.36 3.94 4.46
C LEU A 270 -7.48 4.01 5.99
N ASP A 271 -6.81 3.10 6.70
CA ASP A 271 -6.73 3.05 8.17
C ASP A 271 -6.00 4.24 8.80
N MET A 272 -5.21 4.98 8.01
CA MET A 272 -4.55 6.21 8.44
C MET A 272 -5.31 7.48 8.05
N THR A 273 -6.32 7.40 7.18
CA THR A 273 -6.97 8.61 6.64
C THR A 273 -7.87 9.33 7.65
N ASP A 274 -8.45 8.65 8.65
CA ASP A 274 -9.42 9.26 9.58
C ASP A 274 -8.78 10.08 10.71
N GLU A 275 -7.57 9.72 11.16
CA GLU A 275 -6.81 10.49 12.14
C GLU A 275 -6.11 11.70 11.50
N TRP A 276 -5.67 11.57 10.24
CA TRP A 276 -4.94 12.63 9.52
C TRP A 276 -5.84 13.60 8.73
N ARG A 277 -7.14 13.34 8.66
CA ARG A 277 -8.16 14.27 8.09
C ARG A 277 -8.70 15.27 9.11
N ARG A 278 -8.42 15.10 10.40
CA ARG A 278 -8.78 16.05 11.48
C ARG A 278 -7.68 17.11 11.62
#